data_AF-A0A8K1D4X9-F1
#
_entry.id   AF-A0A8K1D4X9-F1
#
_cell.length_a   1.000
_cell.length_b   1.000
_cell.length_c   1.000
_cell.angle_alpha   90.00
_cell.angle_beta   90.00
_cell.angle_gamma   90.00
#
_symmetry.space_group_name_H-M   'P 1'
#
loop_
_entity.id
_entity.type
_entity.pdbx_description
1 polymer ?
#
loop_
_entity_poly.entity_id
_entity_poly.type
_entity_poly.pdbx_seq_one_letter_code
_entity_poly.pdbx_strand_id
1 'polypeptide(L)' 'VLRAVVEAAGPGSSVLCLCEKGDSLIMEETGKIFKKEKEMKKGIAFPTSISVNNCVCHFSPLKSDQDYILKDGDLVKM' A
#
# COMPACT_ATOMS: atom_id res chain seq x y z
N VAL A 1 1.66 0.55 9.77
CA VAL A 1 1.56 0.69 8.31
C VAL A 1 0.24 1.34 7.90
N LEU A 2 -0.93 0.69 8.08
CA LEU A 2 -2.24 1.21 7.62
C LEU A 2 -2.46 2.70 7.92
N ARG A 3 -2.31 3.12 9.19
CA ARG A 3 -2.47 4.55 9.58
C ARG A 3 -1.57 5.50 8.78
N ALA A 4 -0.31 5.12 8.53
CA ALA A 4 0.64 5.94 7.78
C ALA A 4 0.29 6.04 6.29
N VAL A 5 -0.38 5.02 5.73
CA VAL A 5 -0.90 5.06 4.35
C VAL A 5 -2.16 5.93 4.29
N VAL A 6 -3.07 5.81 5.27
CA VAL A 6 -4.26 6.67 5.41
C VAL A 6 -3.85 8.15 5.50
N GLU A 7 -2.88 8.49 6.35
CA GLU A 7 -2.41 9.87 6.54
C GLU A 7 -1.73 10.44 5.27
N ALA A 8 -1.18 9.58 4.42
CA ALA A 8 -0.56 9.98 3.15
C ALA A 8 -1.56 10.05 1.98
N ALA A 9 -2.76 9.50 2.17
CA ALA A 9 -3.80 9.48 1.15
C ALA A 9 -4.61 10.78 1.21
N GLY A 10 -4.43 11.63 0.21
CA GLY A 10 -5.19 12.86 0.05
C GLY A 10 -5.40 13.19 -1.43
N PRO A 11 -6.19 14.23 -1.76
CA PRO A 11 -6.37 14.67 -3.14
C PRO A 11 -5.02 14.96 -3.81
N GLY A 12 -4.83 14.40 -5.01
CA GLY A 12 -3.57 14.47 -5.75
C GLY A 12 -2.59 13.34 -5.47
N SER A 13 -2.81 12.50 -4.45
CA SER A 13 -1.95 11.34 -4.19
C SER A 13 -2.12 10.27 -5.28
N SER A 14 -1.00 9.73 -5.76
CA SER A 14 -0.94 8.57 -6.65
C SER A 14 -1.25 7.29 -5.88
N VAL A 15 -2.18 6.48 -6.39
CA VAL A 15 -2.48 5.16 -5.81
C VAL A 15 -1.28 4.23 -5.92
N LEU A 16 -0.58 4.22 -7.05
CA LEU A 16 0.67 3.48 -7.21
C LEU A 16 1.69 3.82 -6.13
N CYS A 17 1.97 5.11 -5.90
CA CYS A 17 2.92 5.54 -4.87
C CYS A 17 2.49 5.14 -3.45
N LEU A 18 1.17 5.15 -3.17
CA LEU A 18 0.65 4.72 -1.87
C LEU A 18 0.81 3.21 -1.66
N CYS A 19 0.56 2.39 -2.69
CA CYS A 19 0.83 0.95 -2.66
C CYS A 19 2.31 0.66 -2.41
N GLU A 20 3.21 1.29 -3.18
CA GLU A 20 4.66 1.14 -3.01
C GLU A 20 5.13 1.56 -1.60
N LYS A 21 4.55 2.65 -1.06
CA LYS A 21 4.83 3.11 0.30
C LYS A 21 4.40 2.08 1.35
N GLY A 22 3.20 1.52 1.22
CA GLY A 22 2.68 0.52 2.14
C GLY A 22 3.58 -0.72 2.20
N ASP A 23 3.92 -1.26 1.04
CA ASP A 23 4.77 -2.45 0.92
C ASP A 23 6.19 -2.19 1.43
N SER A 24 6.75 -1.01 1.12
CA SER A 24 8.07 -0.60 1.62
C SER A 24 8.10 -0.54 3.15
N LEU A 25 7.08 0.04 3.78
CA LEU A 25 6.98 0.12 5.23
C LEU A 25 6.83 -1.27 5.87
N ILE A 26 6.08 -2.19 5.24
CA ILE A 26 5.97 -3.58 5.74
C ILE A 26 7.33 -4.27 5.72
N MET A 27 8.05 -4.17 4.60
CA MET A 27 9.38 -4.77 4.46
C MET A 27 10.38 -4.15 5.43
N GLU A 28 10.34 -2.83 5.63
CA GLU A 28 11.19 -2.13 6.58
C GLU A 28 10.92 -2.59 8.02
N GLU A 29 9.67 -2.58 8.48
CA GLU A 29 9.32 -2.92 9.87
C GLU A 29 9.54 -4.41 10.16
N THR A 30 9.20 -5.29 9.23
CA THR A 30 9.45 -6.74 9.40
C THR A 30 10.95 -7.07 9.35
N GLY A 31 11.76 -6.29 8.62
CA GLY A 31 13.22 -6.39 8.61
C GLY A 31 13.88 -6.00 9.94
N LYS A 32 13.22 -5.19 10.77
CA LYS A 32 13.73 -4.74 12.09
C LYS A 32 13.61 -5.82 13.18
N ILE A 33 12.64 -6.73 13.06
CA ILE A 33 12.33 -7.75 14.07
C ILE A 33 12.86 -9.13 13.68
N PHE A 34 12.98 -10.07 14.62
CA PHE A 34 13.40 -11.46 14.38
C PHE A 34 14.69 -11.60 13.54
N LYS A 35 15.71 -10.77 13.82
CA LYS A 35 16.98 -10.76 13.06
C LYS A 35 17.88 -11.97 13.33
N LYS A 36 17.67 -12.65 14.46
CA LYS A 36 18.46 -13.83 14.86
C LYS A 36 17.94 -15.12 14.22
N GLU A 37 16.64 -15.23 13.98
CA GLU A 37 16.04 -16.36 13.26
C GLU A 37 16.14 -16.15 11.74
N LYS A 38 17.30 -16.49 11.17
CA LYS A 38 17.59 -16.26 9.74
C LYS A 38 16.65 -16.99 8.78
N GLU A 39 16.06 -18.11 9.18
CA GLU A 39 15.15 -18.92 8.35
C GLU A 39 13.67 -18.54 8.50
N MET A 40 13.36 -17.61 9.41
CA MET A 40 11.97 -17.16 9.61
C MET A 40 11.51 -16.35 8.40
N LYS A 41 10.50 -16.86 7.69
CA LYS A 41 9.81 -16.13 6.63
C LYS A 41 8.98 -15.00 7.25
N LYS A 42 9.19 -13.77 6.77
CA LYS A 42 8.50 -12.56 7.21
C LYS A 42 8.48 -11.54 6.08
N GLY A 43 7.50 -10.66 6.08
CA GLY A 43 7.32 -9.65 5.04
C GLY A 43 5.85 -9.48 4.70
N ILE A 44 5.58 -9.26 3.42
CA ILE A 44 4.25 -9.00 2.89
C ILE A 44 3.47 -10.31 2.78
N ALA A 45 2.34 -10.40 3.49
CA ALA A 45 1.40 -11.52 3.37
C ALA A 45 0.37 -11.27 2.26
N PHE A 46 -0.04 -10.02 2.08
CA PHE A 46 -0.91 -9.54 1.01
C PHE A 46 -0.42 -8.15 0.58
N PRO A 47 -0.26 -7.87 -0.73
CA PRO A 47 0.24 -6.59 -1.20
C PRO A 47 -0.73 -5.46 -0.85
N THR A 48 -0.18 -4.26 -0.61
CA THR A 48 -1.00 -3.08 -0.36
C THR A 48 -1.89 -2.84 -1.57
N SER A 49 -3.21 -2.86 -1.36
CA SER A 49 -4.21 -2.65 -2.40
C SER A 49 -5.11 -1.49 -2.02
N ILE A 50 -5.36 -0.58 -2.96
CA ILE A 50 -6.17 0.62 -2.73
C ILE A 50 -7.25 0.71 -3.79
N SER A 51 -8.48 0.37 -3.41
CA SER A 51 -9.62 0.32 -4.32
C SER A 51 -10.51 1.55 -4.15
N VAL A 52 -10.68 2.32 -5.22
CA VAL A 52 -11.40 3.60 -5.21
C VAL A 52 -12.84 3.44 -5.74
N ASN A 53 -13.81 4.06 -5.07
CA ASN A 53 -15.22 4.13 -5.46
C ASN A 53 -15.82 2.76 -5.82
N ASN A 54 -16.20 2.56 -7.09
CA ASN A 54 -16.83 1.35 -7.62
C ASN A 54 -15.87 0.16 -7.74
N CYS A 55 -14.55 0.36 -7.62
CA CYS A 55 -13.60 -0.74 -7.57
C CYS A 55 -13.80 -1.53 -6.27
N VAL A 56 -14.06 -2.84 -6.37
CA VAL A 56 -14.42 -3.68 -5.22
C VAL A 56 -13.20 -3.98 -4.34
N CYS A 57 -12.14 -4.56 -4.92
CA CYS A 57 -10.96 -5.00 -4.19
C CYS A 57 -9.73 -5.19 -5.10
N HIS A 58 -8.56 -5.41 -4.48
CA HIS A 58 -7.31 -5.88 -5.11
C HIS A 58 -6.72 -4.96 -6.19
N PHE A 59 -6.96 -3.65 -6.10
CA PHE A 59 -6.31 -2.70 -7.00
C PHE A 59 -4.91 -2.35 -6.48
N SER A 60 -3.88 -2.91 -7.11
CA SER A 60 -2.47 -2.65 -6.85
C SER A 60 -1.76 -2.49 -8.20
N PRO A 61 -1.79 -1.28 -8.81
CA PRO A 61 -1.38 -1.08 -10.19
C PRO A 61 0.13 -1.31 -10.39
N LEU A 62 0.51 -1.77 -11.58
CA LEU A 62 1.92 -1.81 -12.01
C LEU A 62 2.38 -0.42 -12.49
N LYS A 63 3.70 -0.22 -12.59
CA LYS A 63 4.28 1.00 -13.17
C LYS A 63 3.90 1.25 -14.63
N SER A 64 3.56 0.18 -15.35
CA SER A 64 3.09 0.23 -16.74
C SER A 64 1.58 0.48 -16.84
N ASP A 65 0.84 0.27 -15.75
CA ASP A 65 -0.61 0.44 -15.74
C ASP A 65 -0.97 1.92 -15.63
N GLN A 66 -2.20 2.24 -16.03
CA GLN A 66 -2.74 3.57 -15.78
C GLN A 66 -2.96 3.75 -14.27
N ASP A 67 -2.23 4.70 -13.69
CA ASP A 67 -2.39 5.07 -12.30
C ASP A 67 -3.69 5.85 -12.03
N TYR A 68 -4.14 5.83 -10.78
CA TYR A 68 -5.26 6.62 -10.31
C TYR A 68 -4.77 7.71 -9.36
N ILE A 69 -5.11 8.96 -9.67
CA ILE A 69 -4.84 10.11 -8.80
C ILE A 69 -6.09 10.37 -7.96
N LEU A 70 -5.95 10.26 -6.64
CA LEU A 70 -7.05 10.47 -5.69
C LEU A 70 -7.63 11.87 -5.82
N LYS A 71 -8.95 11.97 -5.65
CA LYS A 71 -9.71 13.23 -5.70
C LYS A 71 -10.41 13.47 -4.38
N ASP A 72 -10.74 14.73 -4.13
CA ASP A 72 -11.55 15.08 -2.98
C ASP A 72 -12.93 14.40 -3.08
N GLY A 73 -13.38 13.82 -1.97
CA GLY A 73 -14.63 13.06 -1.88
C GLY A 73 -14.59 11.61 -2.37
N ASP A 74 -13.45 11.10 -2.85
CA ASP A 74 -13.33 9.68 -3.22
C ASP A 74 -13.50 8.75 -2.02
N LEU A 75 -14.26 7.66 -2.19
CA LEU A 75 -14.32 6.56 -1.24
C LEU A 75 -13.15 5.61 -1.49
N VAL A 76 -12.23 5.54 -0.54
CA VAL A 76 -11.00 4.74 -0.64
C VAL A 76 -11.04 3.55 0.31
N LYS A 77 -10.71 2.35 -0.21
CA LYS A 77 -10.64 1.09 0.54
C LYS A 77 -9.20 0.60 0.54
N MET A 78 -8.64 0.33 1.72
CA MET A 78 -7.23 -0.01 1.94
C MET A 78 -7.07 -0.95 3.14
#